data_AF-A0A914Y5N4-F1
#
_entry.id   AF-A0A914Y5N4-F1
#
_cell.length_a   1.000
_cell.length_b   1.000
_cell.length_c   1.000
_cell.angle_alpha   90.00
_cell.angle_beta   90.00
_cell.angle_gamma   90.00
#
_symmetry.space_group_name_H-M   'P 1'
#
loop_
_entity.id
_entity.type
_entity.pdbx_description
1 polymer ?
#
loop_
_entity_poly.entity_id
_entity_poly.type
_entity_poly.pdbx_seq_one_letter_code
_entity_poly.pdbx_strand_id
1 'polypeptide(L)'
;MSIDEPIAATADENASLTTEEIQDDSTTIKQQRHQCLRSRISNFCFNISANVPRHLIWILLLYNVCFMLHQIFFAHPGAPKLDMRRIIFYSFFTFGMLIGSIFIFKRIISIASKNRTKSWYKNGNIALNIFAYIWILMAHSIMIFVNIPLPETFFFPVICYLMLGAWLHCFIFLLIFFIIEKISACIPPLRKYKIFTSETLHTIIAISLAILLTLEGFISTSQAPTVKNLNIGIKNLPKEFDGFSIALVSDIHVGPTVNIKRVQKIVDIVNKLDSDVVTIVGDLVDGYVEYIGKRAKPLSRLKSRYGNFVALGNHDYLHENVEEWIKFFKNDLNLTVLLNSGVIFNKMESQLCLAGVEDYITETMHVEGHKLDPEKALRNCPQNVSTIVLSHQPNGAAKVLKSLPKINKHVDLILSGHTHAGQMFVTAPITYFSNPFFYGLYYFRETDTQIYVSSGVNFWGPPIKMFPSLCEIVNIKLRRTSV
;
A
#
# COMPACT_ATOMS: atom_id res chain seq x y z
N MET A 1 -100.86 20.48 -28.16
CA MET A 1 -101.51 19.17 -27.92
C MET A 1 -100.63 18.44 -26.92
N SER A 2 -100.90 18.67 -25.62
CA SER A 2 -101.52 17.71 -24.67
C SER A 2 -100.54 16.58 -24.30
N ILE A 3 -99.71 16.75 -23.25
CA ILE A 3 -99.96 16.46 -21.80
C ILE A 3 -100.02 14.94 -21.54
N ASP A 4 -99.04 14.39 -20.80
CA ASP A 4 -99.22 13.82 -19.45
C ASP A 4 -98.00 13.05 -18.94
N GLU A 5 -97.65 13.33 -17.68
CA GLU A 5 -96.77 12.58 -16.78
C GLU A 5 -97.59 11.42 -16.13
N PRO A 6 -96.96 10.38 -15.54
CA PRO A 6 -96.75 10.45 -14.08
C PRO A 6 -95.51 9.70 -13.52
N ILE A 7 -95.41 9.87 -12.20
CA ILE A 7 -94.34 9.69 -11.19
C ILE A 7 -94.23 8.27 -10.55
N ALA A 8 -92.97 7.88 -10.25
CA ALA A 8 -92.37 7.13 -9.09
C ALA A 8 -92.48 5.61 -8.80
N ALA A 9 -91.42 5.19 -8.05
CA ALA A 9 -91.15 4.04 -7.14
C ALA A 9 -90.24 2.94 -7.76
N THR A 10 -89.13 2.42 -7.19
CA THR A 10 -88.46 2.36 -5.85
C THR A 10 -86.97 1.95 -6.04
N ALA A 11 -85.99 2.58 -5.37
CA ALA A 11 -85.14 2.07 -4.25
C ALA A 11 -84.36 0.74 -4.45
N ASP A 12 -83.02 0.82 -4.39
CA ASP A 12 -82.03 -0.18 -3.91
C ASP A 12 -80.69 0.59 -3.76
N GLU A 13 -80.19 1.00 -2.59
CA GLU A 13 -79.61 0.24 -1.47
C GLU A 13 -78.55 -0.80 -1.87
N ASN A 14 -77.28 -0.38 -1.94
CA ASN A 14 -76.19 -0.88 -1.08
C ASN A 14 -74.82 -0.35 -1.54
N ALA A 15 -74.41 0.76 -0.93
CA ALA A 15 -73.01 1.17 -0.84
C ALA A 15 -72.46 0.67 0.51
N SER A 16 -71.82 -0.50 0.51
CA SER A 16 -71.00 -0.98 1.64
C SER A 16 -70.16 -2.20 1.25
N LEU A 17 -69.11 -1.99 0.45
CA LEU A 17 -67.95 -2.87 0.49
C LEU A 17 -66.80 -2.10 1.15
N THR A 18 -66.28 -2.73 2.20
CA THR A 18 -65.62 -2.15 3.35
C THR A 18 -64.21 -1.67 3.03
N THR A 19 -63.84 -0.53 3.60
CA THR A 19 -62.45 -0.04 3.70
C THR A 19 -61.48 -1.00 4.41
N GLU A 20 -61.95 -2.14 4.91
CA GLU A 20 -61.11 -3.18 5.52
C GLU A 20 -60.37 -4.05 4.49
N GLU A 21 -60.95 -4.34 3.31
CA GLU A 21 -60.30 -5.22 2.31
C GLU A 21 -59.08 -4.57 1.64
N ILE A 22 -59.13 -3.26 1.38
CA ILE A 22 -58.00 -2.52 0.76
C ILE A 22 -56.88 -2.28 1.78
N GLN A 23 -57.22 -2.17 3.06
CA GLN A 23 -56.23 -2.00 4.11
C GLN A 23 -55.47 -3.31 4.33
N ASP A 24 -56.17 -4.45 4.36
CA ASP A 24 -55.60 -5.78 4.58
C ASP A 24 -54.59 -6.18 3.48
N ASP A 25 -54.87 -5.86 2.22
CA ASP A 25 -53.98 -6.18 1.09
C ASP A 25 -52.69 -5.32 1.10
N SER A 26 -52.79 -4.07 1.58
CA SER A 26 -51.63 -3.18 1.75
C SER A 26 -50.73 -3.62 2.92
N THR A 27 -51.31 -4.12 4.01
CA THR A 27 -50.58 -4.72 5.13
C THR A 27 -49.95 -6.04 4.75
N THR A 28 -50.64 -6.85 3.95
CA THR A 28 -50.15 -8.14 3.44
C THR A 28 -48.98 -7.96 2.47
N ILE A 29 -49.03 -6.97 1.57
CA ILE A 29 -47.91 -6.63 0.67
C ILE A 29 -46.72 -6.01 1.44
N LYS A 30 -46.97 -5.17 2.46
CA LYS A 30 -45.91 -4.65 3.34
C LYS A 30 -45.31 -5.75 4.21
N GLN A 31 -46.10 -6.68 4.73
CA GLN A 31 -45.62 -7.83 5.50
C GLN A 31 -44.86 -8.82 4.62
N GLN A 32 -45.27 -9.07 3.38
CA GLN A 32 -44.50 -9.86 2.41
C GLN A 32 -43.19 -9.17 2.01
N ARG A 33 -43.19 -7.84 1.83
CA ARG A 33 -41.94 -7.07 1.61
C ARG A 33 -41.03 -7.10 2.84
N HIS A 34 -41.56 -6.99 4.05
CA HIS A 34 -40.80 -7.08 5.29
C HIS A 34 -40.32 -8.51 5.60
N GLN A 35 -41.08 -9.56 5.27
CA GLN A 35 -40.65 -10.96 5.36
C GLN A 35 -39.63 -11.30 4.28
N CYS A 36 -39.76 -10.76 3.07
CA CYS A 36 -38.75 -10.88 2.02
C CYS A 36 -37.47 -10.13 2.40
N LEU A 37 -37.58 -8.93 3.01
CA LEU A 37 -36.43 -8.24 3.60
C LEU A 37 -35.84 -9.02 4.77
N ARG A 38 -36.64 -9.55 5.70
CA ARG A 38 -36.16 -10.33 6.86
C ARG A 38 -35.57 -11.68 6.45
N SER A 39 -36.10 -12.38 5.45
CA SER A 39 -35.51 -13.63 4.94
C SER A 39 -34.25 -13.36 4.11
N ARG A 40 -34.19 -12.21 3.41
CA ARG A 40 -32.98 -11.75 2.73
C ARG A 40 -31.92 -11.21 3.69
N ILE A 41 -32.32 -10.60 4.82
CA ILE A 41 -31.45 -10.16 5.91
C ILE A 41 -31.00 -11.35 6.77
N SER A 42 -31.85 -12.37 6.95
CA SER A 42 -31.46 -13.66 7.53
C SER A 42 -30.44 -14.38 6.63
N ASN A 43 -30.61 -14.33 5.30
CA ASN A 43 -29.58 -14.76 4.35
C ASN A 43 -28.38 -13.80 4.24
N PHE A 44 -28.52 -12.54 4.67
CA PHE A 44 -27.46 -11.53 4.77
C PHE A 44 -26.58 -11.78 6.00
N CYS A 45 -27.17 -12.27 7.10
CA CYS A 45 -26.48 -12.88 8.22
C CYS A 45 -25.88 -14.21 7.78
N PHE A 46 -24.76 -14.13 7.06
CA PHE A 46 -23.69 -15.13 7.07
C PHE A 46 -24.20 -16.56 7.27
N ASN A 47 -24.81 -17.15 6.24
CA ASN A 47 -24.89 -18.60 6.16
C ASN A 47 -23.44 -19.10 5.95
N ILE A 48 -22.67 -19.13 7.05
CA ILE A 48 -21.25 -19.50 7.12
C ILE A 48 -21.09 -20.99 6.83
N SER A 49 -22.15 -21.78 7.00
CA SER A 49 -22.01 -23.23 7.15
C SER A 49 -22.22 -24.07 5.90
N ALA A 50 -22.90 -23.59 4.85
CA ALA A 50 -23.39 -24.52 3.83
C ALA A 50 -22.30 -25.07 2.87
N ASN A 51 -21.20 -24.34 2.61
CA ASN A 51 -20.23 -24.72 1.57
C ASN A 51 -18.75 -24.40 1.86
N VAL A 52 -18.39 -23.85 3.03
CA VAL A 52 -16.98 -23.70 3.42
C VAL A 52 -16.63 -24.86 4.35
N PRO A 53 -15.59 -25.65 4.05
CA PRO A 53 -15.16 -26.70 4.93
C PRO A 53 -14.74 -26.11 6.27
N ARG A 54 -15.37 -26.55 7.36
CA ARG A 54 -15.05 -26.08 8.73
C ARG A 54 -13.56 -26.23 9.05
N HIS A 55 -12.89 -27.25 8.50
CA HIS A 55 -11.46 -27.46 8.68
C HIS A 55 -10.60 -26.32 8.09
N LEU A 56 -10.99 -25.68 6.99
CA LEU A 56 -10.23 -24.54 6.44
C LEU A 56 -10.24 -23.37 7.43
N ILE A 57 -11.39 -23.08 8.02
CA ILE A 57 -11.53 -22.02 9.03
C ILE A 57 -10.67 -22.35 10.25
N TRP A 58 -10.75 -23.58 10.76
CA TRP A 58 -9.95 -24.02 11.89
C TRP A 58 -8.44 -24.00 11.62
N ILE A 59 -8.00 -24.40 10.42
CA ILE A 59 -6.58 -24.42 10.06
C ILE A 59 -6.04 -22.99 9.94
N LEU A 60 -6.77 -22.08 9.28
CA LEU A 60 -6.35 -20.68 9.21
C LEU A 60 -6.36 -20.02 10.60
N LEU A 61 -7.39 -20.27 11.43
CA LEU A 61 -7.43 -19.77 12.80
C LEU A 61 -6.28 -20.31 13.65
N LEU A 62 -6.04 -21.62 13.61
CA LEU A 62 -4.94 -22.26 14.34
C LEU A 62 -3.59 -21.71 13.88
N TYR A 63 -3.39 -21.60 12.56
CA TYR A 63 -2.19 -21.00 11.98
C TYR A 63 -1.97 -19.57 12.50
N ASN A 64 -3.01 -18.74 12.49
CA ASN A 64 -2.96 -17.36 12.94
C ASN A 64 -2.69 -17.25 14.45
N VAL A 65 -3.32 -18.09 15.26
CA VAL A 65 -3.09 -18.15 16.71
C VAL A 65 -1.68 -18.63 17.01
N CYS A 66 -1.21 -19.71 16.38
CA CYS A 66 0.15 -20.20 16.53
C CYS A 66 1.19 -19.15 16.11
N PHE A 67 0.95 -18.42 15.02
CA PHE A 67 1.80 -17.32 14.62
C PHE A 67 1.85 -16.22 15.69
N MET A 68 0.68 -15.75 16.16
CA MET A 68 0.61 -14.73 17.21
C MET A 68 1.31 -15.19 18.50
N LEU A 69 1.12 -16.44 18.90
CA LEU A 69 1.81 -17.02 20.06
C LEU A 69 3.32 -17.12 19.82
N HIS A 70 3.77 -17.55 18.64
CA HIS A 70 5.19 -17.56 18.30
C HIS A 70 5.81 -16.16 18.42
N GLN A 71 5.13 -15.16 17.88
CA GLN A 71 5.54 -13.76 17.98
C GLN A 71 5.65 -13.32 19.45
N ILE A 72 4.63 -13.61 20.27
CA ILE A 72 4.60 -13.21 21.70
C ILE A 72 5.67 -13.92 22.54
N PHE A 73 5.90 -15.22 22.30
CA PHE A 73 6.67 -16.08 23.21
C PHE A 73 8.08 -16.45 22.72
N PHE A 74 8.33 -16.40 21.41
CA PHE A 74 9.58 -16.87 20.79
C PHE A 74 10.29 -15.78 19.98
N ALA A 75 10.00 -14.50 20.26
CA ALA A 75 10.87 -13.42 19.80
C ALA A 75 12.30 -13.69 20.30
N HIS A 76 13.30 -13.45 19.44
CA HIS A 76 14.70 -13.81 19.68
C HIS A 76 15.23 -13.31 21.04
N PRO A 77 16.21 -13.98 21.65
CA PRO A 77 16.87 -13.46 22.85
C PRO A 77 17.44 -12.06 22.57
N GLY A 78 16.88 -11.02 23.21
CA GLY A 78 17.24 -9.61 22.95
C GLY A 78 16.19 -8.81 22.17
N ALA A 79 15.17 -9.46 21.60
CA ALA A 79 14.01 -8.76 21.05
C ALA A 79 13.18 -8.16 22.20
N PRO A 80 12.79 -6.88 22.16
CA PRO A 80 11.78 -6.34 23.06
C PRO A 80 10.52 -7.19 22.93
N LYS A 81 9.75 -7.31 24.02
CA LYS A 81 8.36 -7.77 23.94
C LYS A 81 7.69 -6.99 22.81
N LEU A 82 7.05 -7.68 21.86
CA LEU A 82 6.29 -7.00 20.80
C LEU A 82 5.46 -5.89 21.43
N ASP A 83 5.69 -4.66 20.99
CA ASP A 83 4.83 -3.56 21.38
C ASP A 83 3.40 -3.94 20.98
N MET A 84 2.45 -3.71 21.89
CA MET A 84 1.02 -3.98 21.70
C MET A 84 0.52 -3.48 20.35
N ARG A 85 1.09 -2.40 19.82
CA ARG A 85 0.77 -1.88 18.48
C ARG A 85 1.02 -2.88 17.35
N ARG A 86 2.14 -3.62 17.38
CA ARG A 86 2.45 -4.64 16.37
C ARG A 86 1.53 -5.85 16.51
N ILE A 87 1.25 -6.28 17.74
CA ILE A 87 0.28 -7.34 18.03
C ILE A 87 -1.10 -6.97 17.47
N ILE A 88 -1.54 -5.74 17.74
CA ILE A 88 -2.82 -5.21 17.24
C ILE A 88 -2.82 -5.18 15.71
N PHE A 89 -1.78 -4.63 15.07
CA PHE A 89 -1.67 -4.57 13.61
C PHE A 89 -1.74 -5.96 12.98
N TYR A 90 -0.92 -6.91 13.45
CA TYR A 90 -0.91 -8.26 12.91
C TYR A 90 -2.23 -8.98 13.17
N SER A 91 -2.88 -8.77 14.31
CA SER A 91 -4.20 -9.33 14.60
C SER A 91 -5.26 -8.82 13.63
N PHE A 92 -5.33 -7.50 13.41
CA PHE A 92 -6.27 -6.90 12.47
C PHE A 92 -6.02 -7.34 11.03
N PHE A 93 -4.76 -7.32 10.59
CA PHE A 93 -4.36 -7.75 9.25
C PHE A 93 -4.78 -9.20 9.00
N THR A 94 -4.45 -10.08 9.95
CA THR A 94 -4.71 -11.51 9.88
C THR A 94 -6.21 -11.84 9.93
N PHE A 95 -6.98 -11.12 10.75
CA PHE A 95 -8.43 -11.26 10.79
C PHE A 95 -9.10 -10.79 9.49
N GLY A 96 -8.66 -9.67 8.93
CA GLY A 96 -9.11 -9.19 7.62
C GLY A 96 -8.81 -10.19 6.50
N MET A 97 -7.58 -10.74 6.50
CA MET A 97 -7.15 -11.81 5.60
C MET A 97 -8.04 -13.05 5.72
N LEU A 98 -8.40 -13.46 6.94
CA LEU A 98 -9.29 -14.61 7.17
C LEU A 98 -10.68 -14.39 6.56
N ILE A 99 -11.30 -13.23 6.81
CA ILE A 99 -12.63 -12.89 6.25
C ILE A 99 -12.58 -12.90 4.72
N GLY A 100 -11.58 -12.23 4.13
CA GLY A 100 -11.43 -12.18 2.68
C GLY A 100 -11.17 -13.56 2.07
N SER A 101 -10.41 -14.42 2.76
CA SER A 101 -10.14 -15.79 2.31
C SER A 101 -11.39 -16.66 2.32
N ILE A 102 -12.22 -16.57 3.37
CA ILE A 102 -13.52 -17.26 3.43
C ILE A 102 -14.40 -16.79 2.26
N PHE A 103 -14.41 -15.48 1.98
CA PHE A 103 -15.18 -14.92 0.88
C PHE A 103 -14.70 -15.40 -0.50
N ILE A 104 -13.39 -15.33 -0.79
CA ILE A 104 -12.79 -15.84 -2.03
C ILE A 104 -13.12 -17.32 -2.21
N PHE A 105 -12.89 -18.12 -1.16
CA PHE A 105 -13.09 -19.57 -1.22
C PHE A 105 -14.55 -19.93 -1.51
N LYS A 106 -15.52 -19.25 -0.87
CA LYS A 106 -16.95 -19.43 -1.18
C LYS A 106 -17.26 -19.16 -2.64
N ARG A 107 -16.73 -18.07 -3.20
CA ARG A 107 -16.97 -17.68 -4.60
C ARG A 107 -16.39 -18.72 -5.58
N ILE A 108 -15.19 -19.23 -5.30
CA ILE A 108 -14.56 -20.27 -6.14
C ILE A 108 -15.36 -21.58 -6.09
N ILE A 109 -15.75 -22.04 -4.90
CA ILE A 109 -16.53 -23.28 -4.75
C ILE A 109 -17.94 -23.18 -5.33
N SER A 110 -18.57 -22.01 -5.28
CA SER A 110 -19.88 -21.77 -5.89
C SER A 110 -19.87 -22.11 -7.39
N ILE A 111 -18.79 -21.80 -8.10
CA ILE A 111 -18.60 -22.22 -9.50
C ILE A 111 -18.47 -23.74 -9.60
N ALA A 112 -17.56 -24.33 -8.82
CA ALA A 112 -17.26 -25.76 -8.85
C ALA A 112 -18.52 -26.61 -8.61
N SER A 113 -19.36 -26.18 -7.66
CA SER A 113 -20.56 -26.92 -7.24
C SER A 113 -21.71 -26.91 -8.24
N LYS A 114 -21.79 -25.95 -9.18
CA LYS A 114 -22.91 -25.82 -10.13
C LYS A 114 -22.91 -26.85 -11.27
N ASN A 115 -21.81 -27.57 -11.51
CA ASN A 115 -21.63 -28.51 -12.65
C ASN A 115 -21.35 -29.97 -12.22
N ARG A 116 -22.05 -30.49 -11.19
CA ARG A 116 -21.74 -31.79 -10.55
C ARG A 116 -22.09 -33.08 -11.33
N THR A 117 -22.75 -33.02 -12.47
CA THR A 117 -23.38 -34.21 -13.10
C THR A 117 -22.43 -35.11 -13.92
N LYS A 118 -21.18 -34.72 -14.14
CA LYS A 118 -20.21 -35.49 -14.95
C LYS A 118 -18.94 -35.85 -14.16
N SER A 119 -18.47 -37.10 -14.27
CA SER A 119 -17.34 -37.65 -13.48
C SER A 119 -16.03 -36.83 -13.59
N TRP A 120 -15.69 -36.34 -14.80
CA TRP A 120 -14.51 -35.49 -15.01
C TRP A 120 -14.62 -34.11 -14.33
N TYR A 121 -15.83 -33.58 -14.15
CA TYR A 121 -16.05 -32.36 -13.35
C TYR A 121 -15.83 -32.61 -11.85
N LYS A 122 -16.09 -33.82 -11.35
CA LYS A 122 -15.85 -34.16 -9.94
C LYS A 122 -14.36 -34.11 -9.59
N ASN A 123 -13.49 -34.66 -10.44
CA ASN A 123 -12.04 -34.63 -10.25
C ASN A 123 -11.46 -33.22 -10.44
N GLY A 124 -11.95 -32.46 -11.44
CA GLY A 124 -11.56 -31.06 -11.64
C GLY A 124 -11.91 -30.15 -10.45
N ASN A 125 -13.05 -30.39 -9.81
CA ASN A 125 -13.46 -29.65 -8.61
C ASN A 125 -12.59 -29.94 -7.39
N ILE A 126 -12.12 -31.18 -7.22
CA ILE A 126 -11.19 -31.53 -6.13
C ILE A 126 -9.85 -30.82 -6.33
N ALA A 127 -9.30 -30.85 -7.54
CA ALA A 127 -8.06 -30.17 -7.87
C ALA A 127 -8.15 -28.65 -7.65
N LEU A 128 -9.25 -28.01 -8.09
CA LEU A 128 -9.49 -26.58 -7.89
C LEU A 128 -9.57 -26.22 -6.40
N ASN A 129 -10.24 -27.05 -5.58
CA ASN A 129 -10.34 -26.84 -4.14
C ASN A 129 -8.97 -26.96 -3.45
N ILE A 130 -8.18 -27.96 -3.82
CA ILE A 130 -6.81 -28.14 -3.30
C ILE A 130 -5.94 -26.94 -3.69
N PHE A 131 -6.02 -26.50 -4.94
CA PHE A 131 -5.28 -25.33 -5.41
C PHE A 131 -5.66 -24.06 -4.64
N ALA A 132 -6.96 -23.78 -4.50
CA ALA A 132 -7.44 -22.62 -3.75
C ALA A 132 -7.01 -22.68 -2.27
N TYR A 133 -7.00 -23.87 -1.68
CA TYR A 133 -6.53 -24.10 -0.32
C TYR A 133 -5.04 -23.78 -0.17
N ILE A 134 -4.20 -24.35 -1.04
CA ILE A 134 -2.74 -24.12 -1.04
C ILE A 134 -2.44 -22.63 -1.26
N TRP A 135 -3.10 -22.01 -2.25
CA TRP A 135 -2.92 -20.59 -2.54
C TRP A 135 -3.24 -19.70 -1.32
N ILE A 136 -4.40 -19.90 -0.68
CA ILE A 136 -4.77 -19.13 0.51
C ILE A 136 -3.77 -19.38 1.64
N LEU A 137 -3.37 -20.63 1.88
CA LEU A 137 -2.38 -20.94 2.90
C LEU A 137 -1.04 -20.24 2.64
N MET A 138 -0.58 -20.23 1.39
CA MET A 138 0.64 -19.53 0.99
C MET A 138 0.53 -18.02 1.14
N ALA A 139 -0.65 -17.43 0.85
CA ALA A 139 -0.92 -16.02 1.05
C ALA A 139 -0.96 -15.63 2.54
N HIS A 140 -1.31 -16.56 3.46
CA HIS A 140 -1.22 -16.33 4.91
C HIS A 140 0.19 -16.59 5.46
N SER A 141 1.00 -17.36 4.72
CA SER A 141 2.36 -17.75 5.11
C SER A 141 3.36 -16.58 5.15
N ILE A 142 3.03 -15.41 4.58
CA ILE A 142 3.95 -14.24 4.55
C ILE A 142 4.35 -13.81 5.95
N MET A 143 3.43 -13.93 6.91
CA MET A 143 3.62 -13.43 8.28
C MET A 143 4.82 -14.09 8.95
N ILE A 144 5.10 -15.35 8.60
CA ILE A 144 6.29 -16.09 9.03
C ILE A 144 7.55 -15.40 8.49
N PHE A 145 7.59 -15.09 7.21
CA PHE A 145 8.79 -14.59 6.52
C PHE A 145 9.13 -13.13 6.82
N VAL A 146 8.22 -12.37 7.44
CA VAL A 146 8.54 -11.05 8.00
C VAL A 146 9.53 -11.15 9.15
N ASN A 147 9.49 -12.25 9.92
CA ASN A 147 10.22 -12.37 11.18
C ASN A 147 11.22 -13.53 11.22
N ILE A 148 11.13 -14.48 10.28
CA ILE A 148 12.07 -15.60 10.21
C ILE A 148 13.20 -15.27 9.22
N PRO A 149 14.47 -15.29 9.67
CA PRO A 149 15.60 -15.14 8.78
C PRO A 149 15.72 -16.34 7.85
N LEU A 150 15.45 -16.13 6.57
CA LEU A 150 15.70 -17.13 5.55
C LEU A 150 16.92 -16.77 4.72
N PRO A 151 17.74 -17.74 4.29
CA PRO A 151 18.81 -17.50 3.33
C PRO A 151 18.27 -16.91 2.02
N GLU A 152 19.08 -16.08 1.35
CA GLU A 152 18.70 -15.44 0.07
C GLU A 152 18.33 -16.43 -1.04
N THR A 153 18.81 -17.67 -0.96
CA THR A 153 18.54 -18.74 -1.95
C THR A 153 17.11 -19.26 -1.88
N PHE A 154 16.35 -18.94 -0.83
CA PHE A 154 14.97 -19.35 -0.70
C PHE A 154 14.07 -18.40 -1.50
N PHE A 155 13.57 -18.89 -2.64
CA PHE A 155 12.55 -18.18 -3.43
C PHE A 155 11.15 -18.27 -2.82
N PHE A 156 10.96 -19.09 -1.78
CA PHE A 156 9.66 -19.35 -1.19
C PHE A 156 8.95 -18.09 -0.65
N PRO A 157 9.63 -17.14 0.04
CA PRO A 157 9.02 -15.88 0.43
C PRO A 157 8.47 -15.10 -0.76
N VAL A 158 9.23 -14.99 -1.86
CA VAL A 158 8.78 -14.32 -3.09
C VAL A 158 7.45 -14.90 -3.58
N ILE A 159 7.32 -16.24 -3.58
CA ILE A 159 6.08 -16.90 -3.99
C ILE A 159 4.94 -16.57 -3.02
N CYS A 160 5.15 -16.65 -1.71
CA CYS A 160 4.13 -16.30 -0.71
C CYS A 160 3.66 -14.84 -0.84
N TYR A 161 4.59 -13.90 -1.06
CA TYR A 161 4.29 -12.49 -1.31
C TYR A 161 3.52 -12.28 -2.61
N LEU A 162 3.84 -13.01 -3.68
CA LEU A 162 3.06 -13.02 -4.92
C LEU A 162 1.65 -13.58 -4.71
N MET A 163 1.52 -14.65 -3.92
CA MET A 163 0.22 -15.23 -3.57
C MET A 163 -0.64 -14.24 -2.78
N LEU A 164 -0.05 -13.45 -1.89
CA LEU A 164 -0.72 -12.35 -1.18
C LEU A 164 -1.18 -11.25 -2.14
N GLY A 165 -0.33 -10.84 -3.09
CA GLY A 165 -0.71 -9.87 -4.10
C GLY A 165 -1.89 -10.33 -4.97
N ALA A 166 -1.84 -11.58 -5.44
CA ALA A 166 -2.96 -12.20 -6.15
C ALA A 166 -4.22 -12.27 -5.28
N TRP A 167 -4.07 -12.59 -3.99
CA TRP A 167 -5.18 -12.65 -3.04
C TRP A 167 -5.84 -11.27 -2.91
N LEU A 168 -5.05 -10.20 -2.80
CA LEU A 168 -5.57 -8.83 -2.66
C LEU A 168 -6.34 -8.38 -3.90
N HIS A 169 -5.77 -8.60 -5.11
CA HIS A 169 -6.49 -8.30 -6.35
C HIS A 169 -7.80 -9.09 -6.46
N CYS A 170 -7.75 -10.39 -6.18
CA CYS A 170 -8.92 -11.25 -6.28
C CYS A 170 -10.02 -10.83 -5.29
N PHE A 171 -9.64 -10.55 -4.04
CA PHE A 171 -10.55 -10.06 -3.02
C PHE A 171 -11.28 -8.79 -3.48
N ILE A 172 -10.54 -7.78 -3.95
CA ILE A 172 -11.11 -6.50 -4.34
C ILE A 172 -12.02 -6.64 -5.57
N PHE A 173 -11.61 -7.35 -6.62
CA PHE A 173 -12.50 -7.54 -7.77
C PHE A 173 -13.76 -8.34 -7.41
N LEU A 174 -13.64 -9.39 -6.61
CA LEU A 174 -14.81 -10.14 -6.13
C LEU A 174 -15.73 -9.26 -5.29
N LEU A 175 -15.18 -8.37 -4.46
CA LEU A 175 -15.97 -7.43 -3.67
C LEU A 175 -16.69 -6.42 -4.57
N ILE A 176 -16.01 -5.85 -5.56
CA ILE A 176 -16.61 -4.95 -6.55
C ILE A 176 -17.76 -5.64 -7.30
N PHE A 177 -17.51 -6.83 -7.83
CA PHE A 177 -18.56 -7.57 -8.55
C PHE A 177 -19.71 -8.00 -7.64
N PHE A 178 -19.43 -8.35 -6.39
CA PHE A 178 -20.48 -8.62 -5.41
C PHE A 178 -21.36 -7.38 -5.18
N ILE A 179 -20.76 -6.19 -5.06
CA ILE A 179 -21.51 -4.94 -4.94
C ILE A 179 -22.34 -4.69 -6.21
N ILE A 180 -21.77 -4.89 -7.40
CA ILE A 180 -22.48 -4.78 -8.68
C ILE A 180 -23.69 -5.73 -8.73
N GLU A 181 -23.53 -6.99 -8.31
CA GLU A 181 -24.63 -7.96 -8.22
C GLU A 181 -25.75 -7.47 -7.30
N LYS A 182 -25.42 -6.88 -6.14
CA LYS A 182 -26.41 -6.36 -5.19
C LYS A 182 -27.13 -5.12 -5.71
N ILE A 183 -26.40 -4.17 -6.30
CA ILE A 183 -26.99 -2.97 -6.91
C ILE A 183 -27.91 -3.36 -8.07
N SER A 184 -27.46 -4.27 -8.92
CA SER A 184 -28.23 -4.75 -10.08
C SER A 184 -29.46 -5.55 -9.66
N ALA A 185 -29.40 -6.24 -8.52
CA ALA A 185 -30.57 -6.86 -7.92
C ALA A 185 -31.61 -5.81 -7.46
N CYS A 186 -31.24 -4.57 -7.20
CA CYS A 186 -32.17 -3.49 -6.86
C CYS A 186 -32.72 -2.73 -8.08
N ILE A 187 -32.11 -2.88 -9.26
CA ILE A 187 -32.44 -2.12 -10.48
C ILE A 187 -32.95 -3.09 -11.58
N PRO A 188 -34.28 -3.25 -11.76
CA PRO A 188 -34.86 -4.27 -12.64
C PRO A 188 -34.32 -4.29 -14.09
N PRO A 189 -34.07 -3.15 -14.77
CA PRO A 189 -33.50 -3.16 -16.12
C PRO A 189 -32.13 -3.85 -16.21
N LEU A 190 -31.29 -3.75 -15.18
CA LEU A 190 -29.94 -4.33 -15.19
C LEU A 190 -29.95 -5.85 -15.06
N ARG A 191 -31.00 -6.42 -14.46
CA ARG A 191 -31.11 -7.88 -14.22
C ARG A 191 -31.13 -8.71 -15.50
N LYS A 192 -31.50 -8.10 -16.63
CA LYS A 192 -31.53 -8.77 -17.95
C LYS A 192 -30.12 -9.15 -18.44
N TYR A 193 -29.08 -8.43 -18.04
CA TYR A 193 -27.74 -8.62 -18.55
C TYR A 193 -26.89 -9.49 -17.62
N LYS A 194 -26.32 -10.59 -18.15
CA LYS A 194 -25.47 -11.50 -17.37
C LYS A 194 -24.23 -10.84 -16.80
N ILE A 195 -23.71 -9.79 -17.44
CA ILE A 195 -22.56 -9.01 -16.95
C ILE A 195 -22.80 -8.28 -15.62
N PHE A 196 -24.05 -8.22 -15.17
CA PHE A 196 -24.42 -7.59 -13.90
C PHE A 196 -24.92 -8.58 -12.84
N THR A 197 -25.19 -9.83 -13.24
CA THR A 197 -25.90 -10.81 -12.40
C THR A 197 -25.20 -12.16 -12.29
N SER A 198 -24.29 -12.48 -13.21
CA SER A 198 -23.66 -13.80 -13.26
C SER A 198 -22.48 -13.89 -12.31
N GLU A 199 -22.73 -14.49 -11.13
CA GLU A 199 -21.69 -14.81 -10.15
C GLU A 199 -20.51 -15.58 -10.77
N THR A 200 -20.79 -16.55 -11.64
CA THR A 200 -19.75 -17.35 -12.31
C THR A 200 -18.87 -16.48 -13.21
N LEU A 201 -19.48 -15.63 -14.04
CA LEU A 201 -18.72 -14.74 -14.93
C LEU A 201 -17.85 -13.78 -14.13
N HIS A 202 -18.42 -13.13 -13.10
CA HIS A 202 -17.69 -12.22 -12.23
C HIS A 202 -16.51 -12.86 -11.54
N THR A 203 -16.69 -14.08 -11.02
CA THR A 203 -15.59 -14.78 -10.33
C THR A 203 -14.51 -15.23 -11.31
N ILE A 204 -14.86 -15.67 -12.52
CA ILE A 204 -13.86 -15.96 -13.57
C ILE A 204 -13.08 -14.70 -13.95
N ILE A 205 -13.78 -13.57 -14.17
CA ILE A 205 -13.14 -12.29 -14.50
C ILE A 205 -12.23 -11.83 -13.35
N ALA A 206 -12.70 -11.88 -12.10
CA ALA A 206 -11.91 -11.47 -10.94
C ALA A 206 -10.63 -12.28 -10.78
N ILE A 207 -10.69 -13.61 -10.94
CA ILE A 207 -9.50 -14.48 -10.88
C ILE A 207 -8.56 -14.17 -12.05
N SER A 208 -9.10 -14.02 -13.26
CA SER A 208 -8.31 -13.73 -14.46
C SER A 208 -7.57 -12.40 -14.32
N LEU A 209 -8.26 -11.33 -13.89
CA LEU A 209 -7.66 -10.03 -13.63
C LEU A 209 -6.63 -10.09 -12.50
N ALA A 210 -6.90 -10.84 -11.43
CA ALA A 210 -5.95 -11.00 -10.33
C ALA A 210 -4.64 -11.66 -10.79
N ILE A 211 -4.72 -12.70 -11.63
CA ILE A 211 -3.54 -13.35 -12.21
C ILE A 211 -2.81 -12.38 -13.14
N LEU A 212 -3.53 -11.76 -14.09
CA LEU A 212 -2.95 -10.86 -15.09
C LEU A 212 -2.21 -9.69 -14.44
N LEU A 213 -2.83 -9.00 -13.48
CA LEU A 213 -2.24 -7.84 -12.81
C LEU A 213 -1.11 -8.22 -11.86
N THR A 214 -1.19 -9.41 -11.23
CA THR A 214 -0.07 -9.92 -10.42
C THR A 214 1.14 -10.23 -11.29
N LEU A 215 0.94 -10.86 -12.45
CA LEU A 215 2.01 -11.16 -13.39
C LEU A 215 2.60 -9.89 -14.00
N GLU A 216 1.77 -8.95 -14.44
CA GLU A 216 2.23 -7.66 -14.97
C GLU A 216 3.06 -6.91 -13.93
N GLY A 217 2.55 -6.78 -12.71
CA GLY A 217 3.27 -6.08 -11.64
C GLY A 217 4.55 -6.80 -11.21
N PHE A 218 4.60 -8.13 -11.28
CA PHE A 218 5.83 -8.89 -11.03
C PHE A 218 6.87 -8.71 -12.13
N ILE A 219 6.43 -8.74 -13.40
CA ILE A 219 7.32 -8.45 -14.54
C ILE A 219 7.88 -7.04 -14.40
N SER A 220 7.03 -6.05 -14.12
CA SER A 220 7.41 -4.66 -13.85
C SER A 220 8.50 -4.55 -12.78
N THR A 221 8.31 -5.19 -11.62
CA THR A 221 9.28 -5.11 -10.51
C THR A 221 10.56 -5.93 -10.72
N SER A 222 10.51 -6.96 -11.58
CA SER A 222 11.69 -7.74 -11.96
C SER A 222 12.67 -6.97 -12.86
N GLN A 223 12.18 -5.97 -13.61
CA GLN A 223 12.99 -5.13 -14.49
C GLN A 223 13.86 -4.13 -13.72
N ALA A 224 14.93 -3.66 -14.35
CA ALA A 224 15.79 -2.61 -13.78
C ALA A 224 14.97 -1.35 -13.45
N PRO A 225 15.25 -0.63 -12.36
CA PRO A 225 14.71 0.71 -12.19
C PRO A 225 15.11 1.60 -13.38
N THR A 226 14.17 2.40 -13.85
CA THR A 226 14.40 3.37 -14.91
C THR A 226 15.06 4.62 -14.35
N VAL A 227 15.89 5.30 -15.14
CA VAL A 227 16.47 6.60 -14.75
C VAL A 227 15.56 7.71 -15.23
N LYS A 228 15.04 8.51 -14.29
CA LYS A 228 14.22 9.68 -14.57
C LYS A 228 15.06 10.95 -14.41
N ASN A 229 15.25 11.70 -15.49
CA ASN A 229 16.01 12.95 -15.45
C ASN A 229 15.07 14.13 -15.14
N LEU A 230 15.42 14.93 -14.14
CA LEU A 230 14.66 16.13 -13.77
C LEU A 230 15.58 17.34 -13.72
N ASN A 231 15.13 18.47 -14.27
CA ASN A 231 15.76 19.76 -14.04
C ASN A 231 14.87 20.52 -13.07
N ILE A 232 15.39 20.89 -11.90
CA ILE A 232 14.64 21.62 -10.88
C ILE A 232 15.25 23.02 -10.76
N GLY A 233 14.44 24.03 -11.02
CA GLY A 233 14.84 25.43 -10.90
C GLY A 233 14.92 25.83 -9.43
N ILE A 234 16.05 26.35 -8.97
CA ILE A 234 16.27 26.84 -7.61
C ILE A 234 16.56 28.35 -7.71
N LYS A 235 15.73 29.13 -7.01
CA LYS A 235 15.83 30.58 -7.00
C LYS A 235 17.11 31.00 -6.30
N ASN A 236 17.84 31.94 -6.90
CA ASN A 236 19.12 32.44 -6.37
C ASN A 236 20.19 31.35 -6.15
N LEU A 237 20.08 30.19 -6.83
CA LEU A 237 21.14 29.18 -6.80
C LEU A 237 22.48 29.80 -7.22
N PRO A 238 23.56 29.64 -6.44
CA PRO A 238 24.87 30.14 -6.85
C PRO A 238 25.29 29.53 -8.19
N LYS A 239 25.97 30.32 -9.03
CA LYS A 239 26.29 29.93 -10.41
C LYS A 239 27.14 28.65 -10.46
N GLU A 240 27.93 28.47 -9.41
CA GLU A 240 28.81 27.35 -9.15
C GLU A 240 28.05 26.03 -8.99
N PHE A 241 26.82 26.09 -8.50
CA PHE A 241 25.93 24.95 -8.30
C PHE A 241 24.92 24.78 -9.45
N ASP A 242 24.93 25.63 -10.49
CA ASP A 242 24.13 25.38 -11.68
C ASP A 242 24.60 24.10 -12.38
N GLY A 243 23.68 23.15 -12.55
CA GLY A 243 23.96 21.80 -13.03
C GLY A 243 24.41 20.81 -11.95
N PHE A 244 24.44 21.21 -10.66
CA PHE A 244 24.70 20.29 -9.56
C PHE A 244 23.71 19.14 -9.58
N SER A 245 24.22 17.92 -9.51
CA SER A 245 23.49 16.69 -9.81
C SER A 245 23.32 15.81 -8.57
N ILE A 246 22.09 15.33 -8.38
CA ILE A 246 21.69 14.49 -7.25
C ILE A 246 21.07 13.22 -7.81
N ALA A 247 21.69 12.07 -7.51
CA ALA A 247 21.07 10.78 -7.70
C ALA A 247 20.19 10.47 -6.48
N LEU A 248 18.89 10.67 -6.62
CA LEU A 248 17.89 10.35 -5.61
C LEU A 248 17.44 8.90 -5.75
N VAL A 249 17.61 8.15 -4.67
CA VAL A 249 17.17 6.78 -4.46
C VAL A 249 16.23 6.77 -3.25
N SER A 250 15.13 6.04 -3.30
CA SER A 250 14.23 5.84 -2.15
C SER A 250 13.63 4.45 -2.19
N ASP A 251 13.19 3.94 -1.04
CA ASP A 251 12.39 2.73 -0.93
C ASP A 251 13.08 1.49 -1.55
N ILE A 252 14.30 1.21 -1.07
CA ILE A 252 15.09 0.04 -1.52
C ILE A 252 14.50 -1.24 -0.94
N HIS A 253 14.02 -1.21 0.31
CA HIS A 253 13.43 -2.34 1.03
C HIS A 253 14.27 -3.63 0.95
N VAL A 254 15.57 -3.54 1.26
CA VAL A 254 16.41 -4.73 1.38
C VAL A 254 15.79 -5.66 2.41
N GLY A 255 15.38 -6.85 2.00
CA GLY A 255 14.48 -7.68 2.80
C GLY A 255 14.26 -9.07 2.21
N PRO A 256 13.18 -9.78 2.61
CA PRO A 256 12.91 -11.14 2.17
C PRO A 256 12.79 -11.32 0.65
N THR A 257 12.35 -10.29 -0.07
CA THR A 257 12.09 -10.33 -1.52
C THR A 257 13.08 -9.51 -2.35
N VAL A 258 13.91 -8.68 -1.72
CA VAL A 258 14.95 -7.87 -2.35
C VAL A 258 16.34 -8.39 -1.96
N ASN A 259 17.01 -9.05 -2.90
CA ASN A 259 18.29 -9.71 -2.68
C ASN A 259 19.50 -8.85 -3.06
N ILE A 260 20.70 -9.31 -2.70
CA ILE A 260 21.97 -8.65 -3.01
C ILE A 260 22.16 -8.32 -4.49
N LYS A 261 21.67 -9.15 -5.42
CA LYS A 261 21.78 -8.92 -6.87
C LYS A 261 20.94 -7.71 -7.29
N ARG A 262 19.75 -7.55 -6.70
CA ARG A 262 18.89 -6.37 -6.93
C ARG A 262 19.56 -5.10 -6.42
N VAL A 263 20.14 -5.14 -5.22
CA VAL A 263 20.88 -4.00 -4.65
C VAL A 263 22.10 -3.65 -5.50
N GLN A 264 22.85 -4.65 -5.98
CA GLN A 264 23.95 -4.42 -6.93
C GLN A 264 23.47 -3.66 -8.17
N LYS A 265 22.36 -4.11 -8.78
CA LYS A 265 21.86 -3.51 -10.00
C LYS A 265 21.49 -2.04 -9.81
N ILE A 266 20.92 -1.70 -8.66
CA ILE A 266 20.63 -0.31 -8.28
C ILE A 266 21.93 0.49 -8.20
N VAL A 267 22.93 -0.01 -7.47
CA VAL A 267 24.24 0.65 -7.32
C VAL A 267 24.95 0.84 -8.66
N ASP A 268 24.90 -0.15 -9.55
CA ASP A 268 25.52 -0.06 -10.88
C ASP A 268 24.84 1.01 -11.76
N ILE A 269 23.52 1.19 -11.63
CA ILE A 269 22.81 2.25 -12.34
C ILE A 269 23.16 3.62 -11.74
N VAL A 270 23.12 3.76 -10.41
CA VAL A 270 23.42 5.02 -9.72
C VAL A 270 24.84 5.48 -10.03
N ASN A 271 25.83 4.59 -9.95
CA ASN A 271 27.23 4.93 -10.23
C ASN A 271 27.48 5.38 -11.67
N LYS A 272 26.65 4.94 -12.64
CA LYS A 272 26.73 5.40 -14.04
C LYS A 272 26.23 6.84 -14.22
N LEU A 273 25.50 7.39 -13.25
CA LEU A 273 25.01 8.77 -13.32
C LEU A 273 26.12 9.80 -13.06
N ASP A 274 27.25 9.40 -12.47
CA ASP A 274 28.37 10.27 -12.07
C ASP A 274 27.90 11.54 -11.33
N SER A 275 26.97 11.36 -10.37
CA SER A 275 26.33 12.47 -9.68
C SER A 275 27.25 13.14 -8.66
N ASP A 276 27.03 14.43 -8.44
CA ASP A 276 27.76 15.18 -7.41
C ASP A 276 27.44 14.62 -6.02
N VAL A 277 26.19 14.24 -5.77
CA VAL A 277 25.73 13.59 -4.54
C VAL A 277 24.81 12.41 -4.86
N VAL A 278 24.88 11.35 -4.04
CA VAL A 278 23.85 10.31 -3.97
C VAL A 278 23.06 10.50 -2.68
N THR A 279 21.74 10.52 -2.78
CA THR A 279 20.84 10.56 -1.62
C THR A 279 19.97 9.32 -1.59
N ILE A 280 19.89 8.68 -0.42
CA ILE A 280 18.92 7.63 -0.12
C ILE A 280 17.90 8.20 0.85
N VAL A 281 16.65 8.27 0.42
CA VAL A 281 15.56 8.91 1.17
C VAL A 281 14.63 7.84 1.70
N GLY A 282 15.06 7.25 2.82
CA GLY A 282 14.37 6.28 3.67
C GLY A 282 14.00 4.94 3.03
N ASP A 283 13.46 4.08 3.90
CA ASP A 283 13.02 2.72 3.63
C ASP A 283 14.10 1.90 2.90
N LEU A 284 15.29 1.86 3.51
CA LEU A 284 16.44 1.14 2.99
C LEU A 284 16.29 -0.35 3.26
N VAL A 285 15.74 -0.73 4.43
CA VAL A 285 15.73 -2.12 4.95
C VAL A 285 14.38 -2.54 5.54
N ASP A 286 14.05 -3.82 5.36
CA ASP A 286 12.85 -4.50 5.89
C ASP A 286 13.25 -5.71 6.76
N GLY A 287 14.15 -5.52 7.74
CA GLY A 287 14.58 -6.59 8.63
C GLY A 287 15.71 -6.20 9.57
N TYR A 288 16.26 -7.19 10.28
CA TYR A 288 17.36 -7.01 11.24
C TYR A 288 18.73 -7.05 10.56
N VAL A 289 19.69 -6.26 11.05
CA VAL A 289 21.07 -6.17 10.51
C VAL A 289 21.72 -7.54 10.39
N GLU A 290 21.61 -8.37 11.43
CA GLU A 290 22.17 -9.72 11.48
C GLU A 290 21.77 -10.58 10.27
N TYR A 291 20.53 -10.40 9.80
CA TYR A 291 19.92 -11.27 8.79
C TYR A 291 20.05 -10.73 7.38
N ILE A 292 19.89 -9.42 7.21
CA ILE A 292 19.80 -8.79 5.89
C ILE A 292 20.93 -7.79 5.60
N GLY A 293 21.80 -7.47 6.58
CA GLY A 293 22.91 -6.53 6.39
C GLY A 293 23.86 -6.95 5.26
N LYS A 294 24.15 -8.25 5.12
CA LYS A 294 24.96 -8.77 3.99
C LYS A 294 24.35 -8.45 2.63
N ARG A 295 23.02 -8.39 2.51
CA ARG A 295 22.31 -8.09 1.26
C ARG A 295 22.43 -6.61 0.89
N ALA A 296 22.55 -5.73 1.88
CA ALA A 296 22.73 -4.29 1.71
C ALA A 296 24.19 -3.89 1.38
N LYS A 297 25.17 -4.79 1.60
CA LYS A 297 26.61 -4.52 1.37
C LYS A 297 26.97 -3.90 0.01
N PRO A 298 26.31 -4.19 -1.13
CA PRO A 298 26.63 -3.50 -2.38
C PRO A 298 26.52 -1.98 -2.30
N LEU A 299 25.69 -1.42 -1.41
CA LEU A 299 25.57 0.03 -1.20
C LEU A 299 26.89 0.69 -0.78
N SER A 300 27.81 -0.06 -0.18
CA SER A 300 29.18 0.42 0.11
C SER A 300 29.98 0.85 -1.12
N ARG A 301 29.54 0.43 -2.31
CA ARG A 301 30.16 0.78 -3.59
C ARG A 301 29.53 2.00 -4.27
N LEU A 302 28.59 2.69 -3.63
CA LEU A 302 28.04 3.94 -4.15
C LEU A 302 29.16 4.99 -4.25
N LYS A 303 29.20 5.67 -5.39
CA LYS A 303 30.20 6.70 -5.70
C LYS A 303 29.51 8.00 -6.06
N SER A 304 30.02 9.09 -5.50
CA SER A 304 29.64 10.45 -5.82
C SER A 304 30.82 11.38 -5.50
N ARG A 305 30.72 12.65 -5.89
CA ARG A 305 31.82 13.62 -5.68
C ARG A 305 31.87 14.15 -4.25
N TYR A 306 30.71 14.40 -3.64
CA TYR A 306 30.59 15.02 -2.31
C TYR A 306 30.10 14.07 -1.21
N GLY A 307 29.72 12.84 -1.55
CA GLY A 307 29.33 11.81 -0.57
C GLY A 307 27.95 11.20 -0.81
N ASN A 308 27.68 10.15 -0.05
CA ASN A 308 26.44 9.39 -0.10
C ASN A 308 25.68 9.62 1.22
N PHE A 309 24.48 10.19 1.14
CA PHE A 309 23.72 10.61 2.31
C PHE A 309 22.44 9.80 2.45
N VAL A 310 22.05 9.49 3.69
CA VAL A 310 20.84 8.75 4.03
C VAL A 310 19.99 9.59 4.98
N ALA A 311 18.72 9.77 4.66
CA ALA A 311 17.69 10.03 5.66
C ALA A 311 16.94 8.73 5.93
N LEU A 312 16.61 8.45 7.20
CA LEU A 312 15.88 7.25 7.57
C LEU A 312 14.40 7.36 7.17
N GLY A 313 13.80 6.24 6.82
CA GLY A 313 12.37 6.08 6.61
C GLY A 313 11.73 5.29 7.74
N ASN A 314 10.41 5.09 7.67
CA ASN A 314 9.70 4.41 8.73
C ASN A 314 10.18 2.97 8.89
N HIS A 315 10.43 2.24 7.80
CA HIS A 315 10.87 0.85 7.84
C HIS A 315 12.22 0.68 8.55
N ASP A 316 13.09 1.67 8.44
CA ASP A 316 14.38 1.66 9.13
C ASP A 316 14.23 1.73 10.67
N TYR A 317 13.11 2.28 11.18
CA TYR A 317 12.73 2.24 12.60
C TYR A 317 11.87 1.03 12.98
N LEU A 318 11.25 0.34 12.01
CA LEU A 318 10.33 -0.77 12.28
C LEU A 318 11.03 -2.05 12.72
N HIS A 319 12.32 -2.21 12.46
CA HIS A 319 13.09 -3.42 12.80
C HIS A 319 14.09 -3.09 13.90
N GLU A 320 13.86 -3.67 15.08
CA GLU A 320 14.30 -3.19 16.40
C GLU A 320 15.77 -2.74 16.46
N ASN A 321 16.02 -1.72 17.29
CA ASN A 321 17.29 -1.04 17.47
C ASN A 321 17.79 -0.32 16.20
N VAL A 322 17.11 0.78 15.84
CA VAL A 322 17.52 1.67 14.72
C VAL A 322 19.01 2.07 14.79
N GLU A 323 19.59 2.13 15.99
CA GLU A 323 21.02 2.41 16.20
C GLU A 323 21.95 1.35 15.59
N GLU A 324 21.53 0.08 15.51
CA GLU A 324 22.30 -0.94 14.80
C GLU A 324 22.36 -0.67 13.31
N TRP A 325 21.22 -0.30 12.72
CA TRP A 325 21.16 0.11 11.32
C TRP A 325 21.96 1.38 11.05
N ILE A 326 21.85 2.39 11.91
CA ILE A 326 22.65 3.62 11.82
C ILE A 326 24.15 3.29 11.84
N LYS A 327 24.59 2.46 12.80
CA LYS A 327 26.00 2.01 12.89
C LYS A 327 26.43 1.24 11.64
N PHE A 328 25.58 0.34 11.14
CA PHE A 328 25.87 -0.43 9.93
C PHE A 328 25.96 0.47 8.70
N PHE A 329 25.02 1.40 8.50
CA PHE A 329 25.06 2.36 7.39
C PHE A 329 26.35 3.18 7.38
N LYS A 330 26.76 3.65 8.57
CA LYS A 330 27.99 4.43 8.72
C LYS A 330 29.25 3.59 8.52
N ASN A 331 29.40 2.52 9.29
CA ASN A 331 30.67 1.79 9.40
C ASN A 331 30.87 0.77 8.28
N ASP A 332 29.78 0.15 7.81
CA ASP A 332 29.82 -0.98 6.89
C ASP A 332 29.46 -0.60 5.46
N LEU A 333 28.70 0.48 5.26
CA LEU A 333 28.24 0.96 3.95
C LEU A 333 28.81 2.33 3.56
N ASN A 334 29.60 2.99 4.42
CA ASN A 334 30.17 4.31 4.15
C ASN A 334 29.10 5.36 3.75
N LEU A 335 27.94 5.30 4.41
CA LEU A 335 26.83 6.24 4.22
C LEU A 335 26.83 7.26 5.36
N THR A 336 26.64 8.53 5.02
CA THR A 336 26.46 9.58 6.01
C THR A 336 24.98 9.68 6.38
N VAL A 337 24.62 9.21 7.57
CA VAL A 337 23.25 9.28 8.06
C VAL A 337 22.95 10.68 8.60
N LEU A 338 21.93 11.34 8.05
CA LEU A 338 21.51 12.69 8.43
C LEU A 338 20.37 12.60 9.46
N LEU A 339 20.73 12.54 10.74
CA LEU A 339 19.78 12.49 11.86
C LEU A 339 19.51 13.90 12.39
N ASN A 340 18.49 14.57 11.83
CA ASN A 340 18.22 15.98 12.07
C ASN A 340 19.50 16.82 11.99
N SER A 341 20.22 16.67 10.88
CA SER A 341 21.50 17.35 10.67
C SER A 341 21.66 17.81 9.23
N GLY A 342 22.49 18.83 9.05
CA GLY A 342 22.82 19.42 7.76
C GLY A 342 24.32 19.37 7.47
N VAL A 343 24.64 19.20 6.19
CA VAL A 343 25.99 19.29 5.64
C VAL A 343 26.03 20.41 4.60
N ILE A 344 27.15 21.14 4.56
CA ILE A 344 27.36 22.23 3.61
C ILE A 344 28.37 21.77 2.56
N PHE A 345 27.98 21.85 1.30
CA PHE A 345 28.89 21.73 0.18
C PHE A 345 29.46 23.09 -0.15
N ASN A 346 30.78 23.18 -0.26
CA ASN A 346 31.47 24.41 -0.64
C ASN A 346 32.03 24.24 -2.05
N LYS A 347 31.82 25.26 -2.90
CA LYS A 347 32.44 25.35 -4.21
C LYS A 347 32.87 26.79 -4.44
N MET A 348 34.19 27.02 -4.39
CA MET A 348 34.76 28.37 -4.27
C MET A 348 34.16 29.08 -3.06
N GLU A 349 33.61 30.29 -3.23
CA GLU A 349 32.96 31.07 -2.16
C GLU A 349 31.45 30.76 -2.00
N SER A 350 30.92 29.83 -2.81
CA SER A 350 29.51 29.48 -2.80
C SER A 350 29.21 28.25 -1.96
N GLN A 351 28.02 28.24 -1.37
CA GLN A 351 27.55 27.18 -0.48
C GLN A 351 26.18 26.63 -0.90
N LEU A 352 25.98 25.33 -0.69
CA LEU A 352 24.72 24.61 -0.83
C LEU A 352 24.53 23.73 0.42
N CYS A 353 23.39 23.82 1.10
CA CYS A 353 23.10 22.96 2.25
C CYS A 353 22.26 21.74 1.84
N LEU A 354 22.65 20.56 2.32
CA LEU A 354 21.83 19.35 2.31
C LEU A 354 21.55 18.95 3.76
N ALA A 355 20.28 18.91 4.14
CA ALA A 355 19.86 18.47 5.46
C ALA A 355 18.98 17.22 5.39
N GLY A 356 18.94 16.46 6.47
CA GLY A 356 18.01 15.35 6.64
C GLY A 356 17.28 15.50 7.97
N VAL A 357 15.97 15.26 7.95
CA VAL A 357 15.15 15.14 9.16
C VAL A 357 14.89 13.67 9.46
N GLU A 358 14.75 13.35 10.74
CA GLU A 358 14.29 12.02 11.14
C GLU A 358 12.85 11.75 10.70
N ASP A 359 12.49 10.48 10.57
CA ASP A 359 11.23 10.07 9.95
C ASP A 359 10.01 10.49 10.78
N TYR A 360 8.89 10.75 10.10
CA TYR A 360 7.62 11.12 10.71
C TYR A 360 7.11 10.08 11.73
N ILE A 361 7.45 8.80 11.57
CA ILE A 361 7.03 7.74 12.48
C ILE A 361 7.52 7.96 13.92
N THR A 362 8.66 8.63 14.10
CA THR A 362 9.27 8.92 15.40
C THR A 362 8.34 9.68 16.34
N GLU A 363 7.46 10.53 15.78
CA GLU A 363 6.44 11.29 16.51
C GLU A 363 5.39 10.40 17.20
N THR A 364 5.23 9.17 16.72
CA THR A 364 4.26 8.22 17.29
C THR A 364 4.95 7.07 18.01
N MET A 365 6.09 6.59 17.52
CA MET A 365 6.78 5.42 18.08
C MET A 365 7.54 5.70 19.38
N HIS A 366 7.80 6.96 19.73
CA HIS A 366 8.51 7.33 20.97
C HIS A 366 9.86 6.59 21.13
N VAL A 367 10.63 6.49 20.05
CA VAL A 367 11.98 5.91 20.09
C VAL A 367 12.89 6.89 20.82
N GLU A 368 13.55 6.44 21.89
CA GLU A 368 14.37 7.29 22.74
C GLU A 368 15.48 8.00 21.93
N GLY A 369 15.60 9.32 22.07
CA GLY A 369 16.61 10.10 21.35
C GLY A 369 16.27 10.45 19.89
N HIS A 370 15.20 9.88 19.32
CA HIS A 370 14.77 10.11 17.95
C HIS A 370 13.48 10.91 17.89
N LYS A 371 13.48 11.99 17.10
CA LYS A 371 12.29 12.82 16.90
C LYS A 371 12.44 13.64 15.63
N LEU A 372 11.41 13.75 14.81
CA LEU A 372 11.40 14.68 13.68
C LEU A 372 11.63 16.12 14.19
N ASP A 373 12.79 16.73 13.86
CA ASP A 373 13.20 18.05 14.34
C ASP A 373 13.83 18.88 13.21
N PRO A 374 13.01 19.65 12.46
CA PRO A 374 13.49 20.49 11.37
C PRO A 374 14.39 21.65 11.84
N GLU A 375 14.17 22.15 13.06
CA GLU A 375 14.99 23.24 13.62
C GLU A 375 16.42 22.77 13.84
N LYS A 376 16.58 21.58 14.43
CA LYS A 376 17.88 20.94 14.64
C LYS A 376 18.54 20.60 13.29
N ALA A 377 17.78 20.07 12.33
CA ALA A 377 18.28 19.74 10.99
C ALA A 377 18.85 20.94 10.24
N LEU A 378 18.18 22.09 10.35
CA LEU A 378 18.52 23.31 9.63
C LEU A 378 19.42 24.26 10.42
N ARG A 379 19.78 23.93 11.67
CA ARG A 379 20.58 24.77 12.55
C ARG A 379 21.90 25.19 11.91
N ASN A 380 22.56 24.24 11.24
CA ASN A 380 23.86 24.45 10.60
C ASN A 380 23.75 24.97 9.17
N CYS A 381 22.55 25.03 8.56
CA CYS A 381 22.38 25.62 7.23
C CYS A 381 22.29 27.15 7.36
N PRO A 382 23.18 27.93 6.72
CA PRO A 382 23.07 29.39 6.70
C PRO A 382 21.75 29.89 6.09
N GLN A 383 21.34 31.11 6.43
CA GLN A 383 20.03 31.64 6.00
C GLN A 383 19.92 31.90 4.49
N ASN A 384 21.03 32.33 3.87
CA ASN A 384 21.06 32.82 2.48
C ASN A 384 21.72 31.81 1.54
N VAL A 385 21.65 30.52 1.85
CA VAL A 385 22.16 29.45 0.98
C VAL A 385 21.02 28.58 0.50
N SER A 386 21.11 28.11 -0.74
CA SER A 386 20.16 27.12 -1.24
C SER A 386 20.22 25.89 -0.35
N THR A 387 19.05 25.39 0.04
CA THR A 387 18.89 24.33 1.03
C THR A 387 17.96 23.25 0.51
N ILE A 388 18.45 22.01 0.53
CA ILE A 388 17.71 20.81 0.16
C ILE A 388 17.50 19.96 1.41
N VAL A 389 16.28 19.50 1.63
CA VAL A 389 15.93 18.65 2.78
C VAL A 389 15.53 17.26 2.32
N LEU A 390 16.11 16.24 2.92
CA LEU A 390 15.67 14.85 2.80
C LEU A 390 14.64 14.58 3.91
N SER A 391 13.41 14.26 3.51
CA SER A 391 12.34 13.87 4.43
C SER A 391 11.59 12.71 3.81
N HIS A 392 11.70 11.52 4.39
CA HIS A 392 11.22 10.30 3.74
C HIS A 392 9.72 10.34 3.43
N GLN A 393 8.87 10.55 4.45
CA GLN A 393 7.42 10.61 4.24
C GLN A 393 6.93 12.01 3.77
N PRO A 394 5.95 12.07 2.86
CA PRO A 394 5.22 13.32 2.57
C PRO A 394 4.61 13.99 3.80
N ASN A 395 4.18 13.20 4.80
CA ASN A 395 3.70 13.72 6.08
C ASN A 395 4.80 14.44 6.89
N GLY A 396 6.03 13.92 6.81
CA GLY A 396 7.22 14.57 7.36
C GLY A 396 7.54 15.87 6.63
N ALA A 397 7.52 15.85 5.29
CA ALA A 397 7.71 17.04 4.46
C ALA A 397 6.69 18.14 4.80
N ALA A 398 5.41 17.79 4.98
CA ALA A 398 4.38 18.75 5.40
C ALA A 398 4.64 19.33 6.81
N LYS A 399 5.22 18.55 7.74
CA LYS A 399 5.67 19.08 9.04
C LYS A 399 6.85 20.03 8.89
N VAL A 400 7.82 19.71 8.04
CA VAL A 400 8.95 20.61 7.72
C VAL A 400 8.40 21.94 7.21
N LEU A 401 7.56 21.96 6.17
CA LEU A 401 6.96 23.19 5.62
C LEU A 401 6.26 24.04 6.69
N LYS A 402 5.43 23.41 7.53
CA LYS A 402 4.71 24.11 8.62
C LYS A 402 5.64 24.69 9.69
N SER A 403 6.86 24.16 9.82
CA SER A 403 7.86 24.65 10.78
C SER A 403 8.67 25.84 10.26
N LEU A 404 8.89 25.94 8.94
CA LEU A 404 9.79 26.92 8.33
C LEU A 404 9.54 28.38 8.75
N PRO A 405 8.30 28.89 8.77
CA PRO A 405 8.03 30.26 9.21
C PRO A 405 8.36 30.49 10.69
N LYS A 406 8.19 29.46 11.53
CA LYS A 406 8.41 29.56 12.98
C LYS A 406 9.89 29.56 13.34
N ILE A 407 10.70 28.81 12.60
CA ILE A 407 12.15 28.70 12.83
C ILE A 407 12.94 29.71 11.99
N ASN A 408 12.25 30.59 11.25
CA ASN A 408 12.83 31.56 10.32
C ASN A 408 13.88 30.92 9.40
N LYS A 409 13.53 29.84 8.70
CA LYS A 409 14.39 29.18 7.71
C LYS A 409 13.69 29.10 6.36
N HIS A 410 14.47 29.07 5.29
CA HIS A 410 14.00 28.80 3.94
C HIS A 410 14.55 27.46 3.44
N VAL A 411 13.75 26.73 2.69
CA VAL A 411 14.11 25.46 2.05
C VAL A 411 13.60 25.51 0.62
N ASP A 412 14.50 25.31 -0.34
CA ASP A 412 14.15 25.40 -1.76
C ASP A 412 13.53 24.10 -2.28
N LEU A 413 14.01 22.94 -1.78
CA LEU A 413 13.61 21.62 -2.26
C LEU A 413 13.56 20.59 -1.13
N ILE A 414 12.45 19.86 -1.03
CA ILE A 414 12.31 18.67 -0.20
C ILE A 414 12.25 17.44 -1.10
N LEU A 415 13.06 16.43 -0.79
CA LEU A 415 13.05 15.13 -1.46
C LEU A 415 12.43 14.08 -0.55
N SER A 416 11.45 13.34 -1.07
CA SER A 416 10.66 12.33 -0.36
C SER A 416 10.47 11.05 -1.18
N GLY A 417 10.07 9.97 -0.49
CA GLY A 417 9.70 8.66 -1.06
C GLY A 417 8.38 8.17 -0.46
N HIS A 418 8.37 6.96 0.10
CA HIS A 418 7.32 6.35 0.93
C HIS A 418 6.04 5.93 0.21
N THR A 419 5.55 6.72 -0.75
CA THR A 419 4.23 6.49 -1.34
C THR A 419 4.21 5.34 -2.34
N HIS A 420 5.37 4.95 -2.87
CA HIS A 420 5.52 4.05 -4.00
C HIS A 420 4.67 4.41 -5.23
N ALA A 421 4.26 5.67 -5.37
CA ALA A 421 3.22 6.10 -6.31
C ALA A 421 1.95 5.22 -6.27
N GLY A 422 1.60 4.73 -5.08
CA GLY A 422 0.43 3.91 -4.84
C GLY A 422 0.57 2.43 -5.18
N GLN A 423 1.71 1.96 -5.70
CA GLN A 423 2.11 0.58 -6.02
C GLN A 423 1.12 -0.30 -6.84
N MET A 424 -0.13 -0.44 -6.41
CA MET A 424 -1.21 -1.19 -7.05
C MET A 424 -2.48 -0.31 -7.14
N PHE A 425 -3.38 -0.57 -8.09
CA PHE A 425 -4.64 0.17 -8.19
C PHE A 425 -5.49 0.11 -6.91
N VAL A 426 -5.35 -0.97 -6.14
CA VAL A 426 -6.08 -1.18 -4.87
C VAL A 426 -5.56 -0.30 -3.73
N THR A 427 -4.25 -0.01 -3.73
CA THR A 427 -3.60 0.80 -2.69
C THR A 427 -3.48 2.26 -3.08
N ALA A 428 -3.44 2.59 -4.38
CA ALA A 428 -3.24 3.95 -4.86
C ALA A 428 -4.25 4.98 -4.30
N PRO A 429 -5.57 4.72 -4.22
CA PRO A 429 -6.51 5.66 -3.61
C PRO A 429 -6.21 5.88 -2.13
N ILE A 430 -5.90 4.83 -1.38
CA ILE A 430 -5.57 4.91 0.05
C ILE A 430 -4.32 5.77 0.22
N THR A 431 -3.26 5.49 -0.54
CA THR A 431 -2.02 6.26 -0.49
C THR A 431 -2.24 7.72 -0.85
N TYR A 432 -3.04 8.01 -1.88
CA TYR A 432 -3.35 9.37 -2.33
C TYR A 432 -4.07 10.18 -1.24
N PHE A 433 -5.09 9.61 -0.58
CA PHE A 433 -5.83 10.32 0.46
C PHE A 433 -5.12 10.36 1.83
N SER A 434 -4.15 9.48 2.07
CA SER A 434 -3.42 9.41 3.35
C SER A 434 -2.16 10.27 3.38
N ASN A 435 -1.79 10.90 2.27
CA ASN A 435 -0.57 11.70 2.14
C ASN A 435 -0.87 13.06 1.51
N PRO A 436 -0.21 14.14 1.97
CA PRO A 436 -0.37 15.47 1.39
C PRO A 436 0.18 15.58 -0.03
N PHE A 437 1.18 14.75 -0.37
CA PHE A 437 1.81 14.69 -1.68
C PHE A 437 1.90 13.22 -2.11
N PHE A 438 1.50 12.92 -3.35
CA PHE A 438 1.37 11.54 -3.84
C PHE A 438 2.59 11.07 -4.64
N TYR A 439 2.87 11.71 -5.77
CA TYR A 439 4.01 11.37 -6.65
C TYR A 439 4.32 12.55 -7.57
N GLY A 440 5.60 12.84 -7.79
CA GLY A 440 6.06 13.88 -8.71
C GLY A 440 6.47 15.17 -8.00
N LEU A 441 6.62 16.24 -8.79
CA LEU A 441 7.08 17.56 -8.33
C LEU A 441 5.89 18.45 -7.98
N TYR A 442 5.91 19.00 -6.78
CA TYR A 442 4.95 19.95 -6.25
C TYR A 442 5.65 21.27 -5.90
N TYR A 443 4.89 22.36 -5.88
CA TYR A 443 5.36 23.67 -5.45
C TYR A 443 4.41 24.24 -4.39
N PHE A 444 4.97 24.57 -3.23
CA PHE A 444 4.26 25.10 -2.08
C PHE A 444 4.54 26.59 -1.95
N ARG A 445 3.53 27.41 -2.26
CA ARG A 445 3.69 28.86 -2.46
C ARG A 445 3.99 29.61 -1.17
N GLU A 446 3.44 29.14 -0.05
CA GLU A 446 3.49 29.80 1.25
C GLU A 446 4.92 29.88 1.81
N THR A 447 5.79 28.95 1.40
CA THR A 447 7.21 28.91 1.81
C THR A 447 8.19 29.02 0.63
N ASP A 448 7.67 29.20 -0.60
CA ASP A 448 8.45 29.16 -1.85
C ASP A 448 9.31 27.88 -1.96
N THR A 449 8.71 26.73 -1.64
CA THR A 449 9.42 25.43 -1.54
C THR A 449 8.89 24.44 -2.56
N GLN A 450 9.80 23.74 -3.25
CA GLN A 450 9.46 22.61 -4.10
C GLN A 450 9.55 21.29 -3.34
N ILE A 451 8.76 20.30 -3.73
CA ILE A 451 8.75 18.97 -3.11
C ILE A 451 8.70 17.93 -4.21
N TYR A 452 9.68 17.03 -4.23
CA TYR A 452 9.65 15.90 -5.13
C TYR A 452 9.40 14.61 -4.36
N VAL A 453 8.32 13.90 -4.72
CA VAL A 453 8.01 12.57 -4.18
C VAL A 453 8.36 11.53 -5.24
N SER A 454 9.40 10.76 -4.95
CA SER A 454 9.84 9.61 -5.73
C SER A 454 8.83 8.47 -5.62
N SER A 455 8.67 7.71 -6.70
CA SER A 455 7.93 6.44 -6.63
C SER A 455 8.76 5.31 -6.04
N GLY A 456 10.05 5.50 -5.78
CA GLY A 456 10.95 4.49 -5.21
C GLY A 456 11.51 3.51 -6.22
N VAL A 457 12.68 2.94 -5.90
CA VAL A 457 13.40 2.01 -6.80
C VAL A 457 12.80 0.62 -6.83
N ASN A 458 12.06 0.24 -5.78
CA ASN A 458 11.39 -1.04 -5.64
C ASN A 458 9.92 -0.86 -5.18
N PHE A 459 9.48 -1.76 -4.32
CA PHE A 459 8.12 -2.01 -3.87
C PHE A 459 8.19 -2.39 -2.38
N TRP A 460 7.08 -2.25 -1.68
CA TRP A 460 6.91 -2.73 -0.32
C TRP A 460 5.99 -3.96 -0.29
N GLY A 461 6.40 -4.99 0.44
CA GLY A 461 5.64 -6.24 0.57
C GLY A 461 5.65 -7.06 -0.73
N PRO A 462 4.48 -7.32 -1.38
CA PRO A 462 4.43 -8.06 -2.63
C PRO A 462 5.32 -7.45 -3.73
N PRO A 463 6.11 -8.25 -4.46
CA PRO A 463 6.89 -7.80 -5.61
C PRO A 463 5.97 -7.54 -6.80
N ILE A 464 5.10 -6.55 -6.66
CA ILE A 464 4.07 -6.17 -7.61
C ILE A 464 3.98 -4.66 -7.58
N LYS A 465 4.28 -4.03 -8.71
CA LYS A 465 4.09 -2.60 -8.91
C LYS A 465 3.51 -2.37 -10.29
N MET A 466 2.32 -1.82 -10.36
CA MET A 466 1.64 -1.53 -11.62
C MET A 466 2.42 -0.43 -12.35
N PHE A 467 2.59 -0.57 -13.66
CA PHE A 467 3.37 0.33 -14.51
C PHE A 467 4.89 0.25 -14.28
N PRO A 468 5.65 -0.37 -15.20
CA PRO A 468 7.12 -0.52 -15.12
C PRO A 468 7.90 0.79 -14.92
N SER A 469 7.38 1.91 -15.40
CA SER A 469 8.03 3.22 -15.25
C SER A 469 8.05 3.76 -13.82
N LEU A 470 7.35 3.12 -12.87
CA LEU A 470 7.29 3.58 -11.48
C LEU A 470 8.41 3.03 -10.59
N CYS A 471 9.23 2.07 -11.04
CA CYS A 471 10.50 1.79 -10.37
C CYS A 471 11.53 2.78 -10.92
N GLU A 472 11.87 3.83 -10.15
CA GLU A 472 12.68 4.94 -10.66
C GLU A 472 13.89 5.23 -9.77
N ILE A 473 15.01 5.59 -10.41
CA ILE A 473 16.13 6.33 -9.83
C ILE A 473 16.06 7.72 -10.45
N VAL A 474 16.05 8.76 -9.63
CA VAL A 474 15.85 10.12 -10.14
C VAL A 474 17.18 10.86 -10.20
N ASN A 475 17.57 11.25 -11.41
CA ASN A 475 18.73 12.09 -11.66
C ASN A 475 18.29 13.55 -11.73
N ILE A 476 18.42 14.26 -10.61
CA ILE A 476 18.03 15.66 -10.48
C ILE A 476 19.23 16.53 -10.84
N LYS A 477 19.02 17.51 -11.71
CA LYS A 477 19.96 18.62 -11.96
C LYS A 477 19.34 19.91 -11.44
N LEU A 478 20.02 20.56 -10.51
CA LEU A 478 19.65 21.88 -10.05
C LEU A 478 19.94 22.89 -11.15
N ARG A 479 19.01 23.81 -11.38
CA ARG A 479 19.13 24.88 -12.36
C ARG A 479 18.94 26.21 -11.69
N ARG A 480 19.81 27.16 -11.98
CA ARG A 480 19.63 28.52 -11.46
C ARG A 480 18.42 29.18 -12.12
N THR A 481 17.51 29.71 -11.32
CA THR A 481 16.41 30.57 -11.80
C THR A 481 16.48 31.95 -11.18
N SER A 482 16.04 32.96 -11.95
CA SER A 482 16.01 34.37 -11.56
C SER A 482 14.63 34.84 -11.08
N VAL A 483 13.62 33.97 -11.14
CA VAL A 483 12.22 34.26 -10.80
C VAL A 483 11.72 33.22 -9.82
#